data_AF-A0A0D3KDT9-F1
#
_entry.id   AF-A0A0D3KDT9-F1
#
_cell.length_a   1.000
_cell.length_b   1.000
_cell.length_c   1.000
_cell.angle_alpha   90.00
_cell.angle_beta   90.00
_cell.angle_gamma   90.00
#
_symmetry.space_group_name_H-M   'P 1'
#
loop_
_entity.id
_entity.type
_entity.pdbx_description
1 polymer ?
#
loop_
_entity_poly.entity_id
_entity_poly.type
_entity_poly.pdbx_seq_one_letter_code
_entity_poly.pdbx_strand_id
1 'polypeptide(L)'
;MSEEELLPELTDAEKREIASNFVLNSPPGQTQKVVEDVTKLVGADCLDAASLEEMVMRVNRDKFLAVEVPGAGYRVLLTPEGQLGGGLTFLDPQGRQALLISHAEQRCTGVKALDAATSAACEGAERVRASVHAAMSRYAADKLPDATVTTYGFVRGGKQRVCRSRAAEASPSPPPRSLRLVGKQQVTCCVGRCNMNLSNYWRSSWTLEVSEGAASGQLSGSVACNVHYFEDGNVRGDVGAAFVSAVCELEAGFLGSMEDIYTTLSESVLNALRRRLPITRVKFDWDNKASVHKLATGLNAFKMG
;
A
#
# COMPACT_ATOMS: atom_id res chain seq x y z
N MET A 1 -43.07 -26.19 17.04
CA MET A 1 -42.31 -26.44 15.80
C MET A 1 -41.83 -25.08 15.34
N SER A 2 -40.61 -24.70 15.73
CA SER A 2 -40.01 -23.45 15.26
C SER A 2 -39.52 -23.71 13.84
N GLU A 3 -40.16 -23.08 12.87
CA GLU A 3 -39.61 -22.89 11.53
C GLU A 3 -38.29 -22.13 11.69
N GLU A 4 -37.20 -22.89 11.73
CA GLU A 4 -35.88 -22.38 11.46
C GLU A 4 -35.92 -21.98 9.98
N GLU A 5 -36.06 -20.68 9.70
CA GLU A 5 -35.93 -20.13 8.35
C GLU A 5 -34.60 -20.61 7.78
N LEU A 6 -34.64 -21.70 7.00
CA LEU A 6 -33.53 -22.21 6.22
C LEU A 6 -33.18 -21.13 5.21
N LEU A 7 -32.21 -20.29 5.56
CA LEU A 7 -31.57 -19.40 4.61
C LEU A 7 -31.17 -20.23 3.39
N PRO A 8 -31.45 -19.75 2.17
CA PRO A 8 -31.09 -20.48 0.97
C PRO A 8 -29.57 -20.71 0.95
N GLU A 9 -29.15 -21.92 0.60
CA GLU A 9 -27.74 -22.24 0.45
C GLU A 9 -27.10 -21.30 -0.58
N LEU A 10 -25.93 -20.76 -0.24
CA LEU A 10 -25.16 -19.89 -1.12
C LEU A 10 -24.76 -20.64 -2.39
N THR A 11 -24.83 -19.94 -3.52
CA THR A 11 -24.33 -20.46 -4.80
C THR A 11 -22.80 -20.56 -4.79
N ASP A 12 -22.24 -21.41 -5.65
CA ASP A 12 -20.79 -21.57 -5.77
C ASP A 12 -20.08 -20.29 -6.26
N ALA A 13 -20.80 -19.41 -6.96
CA ALA A 13 -20.31 -18.10 -7.34
C ALA A 13 -20.15 -17.18 -6.11
N GLU A 14 -21.16 -17.11 -5.24
CA GLU A 14 -21.12 -16.30 -4.03
C GLU A 14 -20.07 -16.83 -3.03
N LYS A 15 -19.96 -18.16 -2.90
CA LYS A 15 -18.91 -18.78 -2.08
C LYS A 15 -17.51 -18.40 -2.57
N ARG A 16 -17.29 -18.37 -3.89
CA ARG A 16 -16.01 -17.92 -4.49
C ARG A 16 -15.74 -16.44 -4.24
N GLU A 17 -16.76 -15.59 -4.30
CA GLU A 17 -16.61 -14.16 -4.01
C GLU A 17 -16.22 -13.93 -2.55
N ILE A 18 -16.88 -14.64 -1.62
CA ILE A 18 -16.55 -14.61 -0.19
C ILE A 18 -15.12 -15.11 0.04
N ALA A 19 -14.73 -16.22 -0.59
CA ALA A 19 -13.37 -16.77 -0.54
C ALA A 19 -12.33 -15.75 -1.03
N SER A 20 -12.59 -15.12 -2.18
CA SER A 20 -11.75 -14.05 -2.73
C SER A 20 -11.58 -12.91 -1.74
N ASN A 21 -12.66 -12.48 -1.09
CA ASN A 21 -12.60 -11.41 -0.10
C ASN A 21 -11.74 -11.77 1.12
N PHE A 22 -11.80 -13.02 1.60
CA PHE A 22 -10.93 -13.50 2.68
C PHE A 22 -9.45 -13.50 2.27
N VAL A 23 -9.14 -14.01 1.08
CA VAL A 23 -7.76 -14.09 0.58
C VAL A 23 -7.19 -12.68 0.35
N LEU A 24 -7.95 -11.78 -0.29
CA LEU A 24 -7.55 -10.39 -0.58
C LEU A 24 -7.26 -9.57 0.70
N ASN A 25 -8.01 -9.83 1.77
CA ASN A 25 -7.82 -9.19 3.07
C ASN A 25 -6.92 -9.99 4.01
N SER A 26 -6.21 -11.00 3.50
CA SER A 26 -5.26 -11.77 4.31
C SER A 26 -4.22 -10.84 4.95
N PRO A 27 -3.90 -11.06 6.24
CA PRO A 27 -2.79 -10.37 6.88
C PRO A 27 -1.49 -10.65 6.13
N PRO A 28 -0.56 -9.69 6.08
CA PRO A 28 0.74 -9.86 5.47
C PRO A 28 1.48 -11.03 6.13
N GLY A 29 2.06 -11.91 5.32
CA GLY A 29 2.76 -13.12 5.79
C GLY A 29 1.85 -14.28 6.21
N GLN A 30 0.52 -14.14 6.12
CA GLN A 30 -0.43 -15.21 6.46
C GLN A 30 -1.26 -15.69 5.27
N THR A 31 -1.04 -15.15 4.06
CA THR A 31 -1.81 -15.49 2.86
C THR A 31 -1.90 -17.00 2.63
N GLN A 32 -0.81 -17.74 2.78
CA GLN A 32 -0.82 -19.20 2.62
C GLN A 32 -1.75 -19.91 3.62
N LYS A 33 -1.75 -19.49 4.89
CA LYS A 33 -2.63 -20.05 5.92
C LYS A 33 -4.11 -19.72 5.63
N VAL A 34 -4.39 -18.48 5.24
CA VAL A 34 -5.75 -18.06 4.87
C VAL A 34 -6.25 -18.85 3.67
N VAL A 35 -5.39 -19.08 2.68
CA VAL A 35 -5.71 -19.93 1.52
C VAL A 35 -6.04 -21.36 1.98
N GLU A 36 -5.20 -21.98 2.81
CA GLU A 36 -5.46 -23.34 3.33
C GLU A 36 -6.79 -23.43 4.09
N ASP A 37 -7.13 -22.43 4.90
CA ASP A 37 -8.36 -22.41 5.68
C ASP A 37 -9.59 -22.15 4.80
N VAL A 38 -9.49 -21.24 3.83
CA VAL A 38 -10.56 -20.97 2.86
C VAL A 38 -10.83 -22.19 1.98
N THR A 39 -9.78 -22.90 1.53
CA THR A 39 -9.94 -24.15 0.77
C THR A 39 -10.65 -25.22 1.59
N LYS A 40 -10.38 -25.33 2.90
CA LYS A 40 -11.10 -26.27 3.79
C LYS A 40 -12.56 -25.87 4.02
N LEU A 41 -12.86 -24.57 4.10
CA LEU A 41 -14.20 -24.06 4.38
C LEU A 41 -15.14 -24.19 3.18
N VAL A 42 -14.64 -23.89 1.97
CA VAL A 42 -15.47 -23.85 0.77
C VAL A 42 -15.55 -25.21 0.08
N GLY A 43 -14.51 -26.04 0.25
CA GLY A 43 -14.39 -27.33 -0.44
C GLY A 43 -13.69 -27.21 -1.79
N ALA A 44 -13.01 -28.28 -2.21
CA ALA A 44 -12.19 -28.31 -3.42
C ALA A 44 -12.98 -28.14 -4.72
N ASP A 45 -14.29 -28.42 -4.70
CA ASP A 45 -15.14 -28.39 -5.88
C ASP A 45 -15.48 -26.97 -6.35
N CYS A 46 -15.43 -25.98 -5.44
CA CYS A 46 -15.78 -24.59 -5.75
C CYS A 46 -14.55 -23.72 -6.07
N LEU A 47 -13.34 -24.11 -5.65
CA LEU A 47 -12.11 -23.33 -5.81
C LEU A 47 -11.10 -24.12 -6.64
N ASP A 48 -11.07 -23.84 -7.94
CA ASP A 48 -10.06 -24.36 -8.84
C ASP A 48 -8.69 -23.69 -8.60
N ALA A 49 -7.62 -24.40 -8.95
CA ALA A 49 -6.25 -23.93 -8.74
C ALA A 49 -5.95 -22.61 -9.48
N ALA A 50 -6.56 -22.38 -10.65
CA ALA A 50 -6.33 -21.16 -11.43
C ALA A 50 -6.96 -19.93 -10.76
N SER A 51 -8.21 -20.04 -10.28
CA SER A 51 -8.84 -18.97 -9.50
C SER A 51 -8.04 -18.63 -8.25
N LEU A 52 -7.50 -19.65 -7.56
CA LEU A 52 -6.70 -19.44 -6.37
C LEU A 52 -5.38 -18.73 -6.68
N GLU A 53 -4.69 -19.12 -7.76
CA GLU A 53 -3.46 -18.47 -8.21
C GLU A 53 -3.70 -17.01 -8.57
N GLU A 54 -4.83 -16.68 -9.21
CA GLU A 54 -5.21 -15.29 -9.50
C GLU A 54 -5.44 -14.47 -8.22
N MET A 55 -6.17 -15.03 -7.25
CA MET A 55 -6.40 -14.35 -5.96
C MET A 55 -5.08 -14.09 -5.22
N VAL A 56 -4.21 -15.09 -5.16
CA VAL A 56 -2.91 -14.98 -4.48
C VAL A 56 -1.97 -14.05 -5.24
N MET A 57 -2.00 -14.04 -6.56
CA MET A 57 -1.28 -13.05 -7.39
C MET A 57 -1.70 -11.62 -7.01
N ARG A 58 -3.00 -11.36 -6.93
CA ARG A 58 -3.52 -10.04 -6.55
C ARG A 58 -3.04 -9.64 -5.16
N VAL A 59 -3.11 -10.54 -4.18
CA VAL A 59 -2.58 -10.29 -2.83
C VAL A 59 -1.09 -9.97 -2.87
N ASN A 60 -0.29 -10.80 -3.51
CA ASN A 60 1.16 -10.64 -3.56
C ASN A 60 1.56 -9.29 -4.19
N ARG A 61 0.86 -8.91 -5.26
CA ARG A 61 1.05 -7.63 -5.96
C ARG A 61 0.58 -6.44 -5.12
N ASP A 62 -0.57 -6.52 -4.48
CA ASP A 62 -1.16 -5.38 -3.75
C ASP A 62 -0.52 -5.18 -2.37
N LYS A 63 0.04 -6.25 -1.79
CA LYS A 63 0.77 -6.25 -0.51
C LYS A 63 2.29 -6.12 -0.66
N PHE A 64 2.78 -5.89 -1.87
CA PHE A 64 4.21 -5.68 -2.18
C PHE A 64 5.08 -6.83 -1.62
N LEU A 65 4.75 -8.07 -1.96
CA LEU A 65 5.54 -9.23 -1.57
C LEU A 65 7.01 -9.03 -2.02
N ALA A 66 7.95 -9.17 -1.10
CA ALA A 66 9.37 -9.16 -1.42
C ALA A 66 9.82 -10.58 -1.78
N VAL A 67 10.40 -10.76 -2.97
CA VAL A 67 10.94 -12.04 -3.44
C VAL A 67 12.46 -11.96 -3.61
N GLU A 68 13.16 -13.03 -3.25
CA GLU A 68 14.60 -13.13 -3.50
C GLU A 68 14.89 -13.47 -4.95
N VAL A 69 15.84 -12.75 -5.54
CA VAL A 69 16.30 -13.02 -6.91
C VAL A 69 17.36 -14.12 -6.87
N PRO A 70 17.19 -15.23 -7.63
CA PRO A 70 18.14 -16.34 -7.62
C PRO A 70 19.57 -15.88 -7.95
N GLY A 71 20.51 -16.12 -7.03
CA GLY A 71 21.94 -15.85 -7.21
C GLY A 71 22.37 -14.38 -7.08
N ALA A 72 21.45 -13.44 -6.84
CA ALA A 72 21.76 -12.02 -6.84
C ALA A 72 21.98 -11.41 -5.43
N GLY A 73 21.47 -12.08 -4.38
CA GLY A 73 21.66 -11.64 -2.98
C GLY A 73 20.82 -10.42 -2.57
N TYR A 74 19.88 -9.98 -3.41
CA TYR A 74 18.92 -8.92 -3.10
C TYR A 74 17.47 -9.38 -3.33
N ARG A 75 16.53 -8.60 -2.79
CA ARG A 75 15.09 -8.81 -2.93
C ARG A 75 14.47 -7.76 -3.83
N VAL A 76 13.40 -8.16 -4.54
CA VAL A 76 12.59 -7.29 -5.40
C VAL A 76 11.14 -7.36 -4.93
N LEU A 77 10.46 -6.21 -4.89
CA LEU A 77 9.04 -6.13 -4.57
C LEU A 77 8.19 -6.46 -5.79
N LEU A 78 7.14 -7.25 -5.60
CA LEU A 78 6.11 -7.46 -6.61
C LEU A 78 5.09 -6.32 -6.51
N THR A 79 5.10 -5.42 -7.48
CA THR A 79 4.17 -4.28 -7.50
C THR A 79 3.42 -4.19 -8.83
N PRO A 80 2.29 -3.47 -8.90
CA PRO A 80 1.54 -3.26 -10.14
C PRO A 80 2.39 -2.64 -11.26
N GLU A 81 3.34 -1.77 -10.92
CA GLU A 81 4.20 -1.07 -11.87
C GLU A 81 5.27 -1.98 -12.48
N GLY A 82 5.69 -3.01 -11.74
CA GLY A 82 6.62 -4.02 -12.22
C GLY A 82 5.95 -5.18 -12.96
N GLN A 83 4.62 -5.24 -13.03
CA GLN A 83 3.93 -6.38 -13.63
C GLN A 83 4.11 -6.41 -15.15
N LEU A 84 4.61 -7.52 -15.68
CA LEU A 84 4.78 -7.76 -17.12
C LEU A 84 3.77 -8.81 -17.61
N GLY A 85 3.10 -8.54 -18.72
CA GLY A 85 2.16 -9.46 -19.36
C GLY A 85 1.01 -9.90 -18.43
N GLY A 86 0.67 -11.19 -18.46
CA GLY A 86 -0.45 -11.78 -17.72
C GLY A 86 -0.27 -11.92 -16.20
N GLY A 87 0.81 -11.37 -15.62
CA GLY A 87 0.99 -11.32 -14.17
C GLY A 87 1.93 -12.35 -13.56
N LEU A 88 2.33 -13.38 -14.30
CA LEU A 88 3.32 -14.37 -13.85
C LEU A 88 4.78 -13.88 -13.94
N THR A 89 4.99 -12.76 -14.61
CA THR A 89 6.30 -12.15 -14.83
C THR A 89 6.36 -10.75 -14.25
N PHE A 90 7.44 -10.44 -13.56
CA PHE A 90 7.68 -9.12 -12.98
C PHE A 90 9.05 -8.56 -13.39
N LEU A 91 9.14 -7.25 -13.55
CA LEU A 91 10.37 -6.55 -13.87
C LEU A 91 11.29 -6.49 -12.66
N ASP A 92 12.53 -6.94 -12.83
CA ASP A 92 13.66 -6.60 -11.96
C ASP A 92 14.43 -5.42 -12.57
N PRO A 93 14.25 -4.20 -12.02
CA PRO A 93 14.93 -3.01 -12.55
C PRO A 93 16.44 -2.99 -12.27
N GLN A 94 16.93 -3.72 -11.25
CA GLN A 94 18.37 -3.76 -10.95
C GLN A 94 19.09 -4.74 -11.87
N GLY A 95 18.55 -5.95 -12.00
CA GLY A 95 19.09 -7.00 -12.87
C GLY A 95 18.74 -6.85 -14.35
N ARG A 96 17.87 -5.90 -14.70
CA ARG A 96 17.33 -5.69 -16.07
C ARG A 96 16.81 -6.99 -16.69
N GLN A 97 16.04 -7.71 -15.91
CA GLN A 97 15.53 -9.05 -16.25
C GLN A 97 14.06 -9.16 -15.84
N ALA A 98 13.35 -10.14 -16.42
CA ALA A 98 12.01 -10.52 -16.00
C ALA A 98 12.09 -11.70 -15.04
N LEU A 99 11.53 -11.55 -13.85
CA LEU A 99 11.39 -12.59 -12.84
C LEU A 99 10.13 -13.41 -13.12
N LEU A 100 10.25 -14.73 -13.17
CA LEU A 100 9.12 -15.65 -13.14
C LEU A 100 8.76 -15.93 -11.70
N ILE A 101 7.50 -15.71 -11.35
CA ILE A 101 6.99 -15.85 -9.98
C ILE A 101 6.00 -17.00 -9.93
N SER A 102 6.21 -17.90 -8.97
CA SER A 102 5.17 -18.82 -8.51
C SER A 102 4.41 -18.14 -7.39
N HIS A 103 3.16 -17.75 -7.64
CA HIS A 103 2.35 -17.05 -6.66
C HIS A 103 1.92 -17.96 -5.51
N ALA A 104 1.65 -19.23 -5.79
CA ALA A 104 1.33 -20.23 -4.78
C ALA A 104 2.48 -20.44 -3.78
N GLU A 105 3.73 -20.49 -4.27
CA GLU A 105 4.91 -20.67 -3.43
C GLU A 105 5.54 -19.35 -2.95
N GLN A 106 4.99 -18.21 -3.39
CA GLN A 106 5.46 -16.86 -3.05
C GLN A 106 6.97 -16.67 -3.30
N ARG A 107 7.51 -17.28 -4.38
CA ARG A 107 8.95 -17.26 -4.70
C ARG A 107 9.23 -17.04 -6.18
N CYS A 108 10.43 -16.55 -6.47
CA CYS A 108 10.95 -16.52 -7.83
C CYS A 108 11.40 -17.92 -8.26
N THR A 109 10.85 -18.42 -9.36
CA THR A 109 11.18 -19.75 -9.92
C THR A 109 12.22 -19.68 -11.04
N GLY A 110 12.43 -18.50 -11.62
CA GLY A 110 13.43 -18.31 -12.66
C GLY A 110 13.50 -16.88 -13.17
N VAL A 111 14.46 -16.64 -14.05
CA VAL A 111 14.69 -15.34 -14.70
C VAL A 111 14.65 -15.50 -16.22
N LYS A 112 14.17 -14.46 -16.91
CA LYS A 112 14.08 -14.35 -18.36
C LYS A 112 14.63 -13.02 -18.82
N ALA A 113 15.14 -12.96 -20.05
CA ALA A 113 15.52 -11.70 -20.67
C ALA A 113 14.28 -10.80 -20.87
N LEU A 114 14.47 -9.49 -20.72
CA LEU A 114 13.43 -8.50 -21.02
C LEU A 114 13.16 -8.44 -22.52
N ASP A 115 11.92 -8.15 -22.88
CA ASP A 115 11.58 -7.79 -24.25
C ASP A 115 12.24 -6.45 -24.64
N ALA A 116 12.52 -6.30 -25.94
CA ALA A 116 13.24 -5.13 -26.44
C ALA A 116 12.52 -3.80 -26.17
N ALA A 117 11.18 -3.79 -26.13
CA ALA A 117 10.41 -2.58 -25.90
C ALA A 117 10.48 -2.13 -24.43
N THR A 118 10.31 -3.05 -23.49
CA THR A 118 10.44 -2.78 -22.05
C THR A 118 11.87 -2.38 -21.70
N SER A 119 12.87 -3.06 -22.28
CA SER A 119 14.28 -2.71 -22.07
C SER A 119 14.59 -1.27 -22.51
N ALA A 120 14.15 -0.88 -23.72
CA ALA A 120 14.33 0.48 -24.23
C ALA A 120 13.59 1.54 -23.40
N ALA A 121 12.39 1.23 -22.90
CA ALA A 121 11.61 2.13 -22.05
C ALA A 121 12.30 2.38 -20.69
N CYS A 122 13.01 1.38 -20.15
CA CYS A 122 13.75 1.51 -18.90
C CYS A 122 15.06 2.30 -19.08
N GLU A 123 15.75 2.13 -20.20
CA GLU A 123 17.06 2.73 -20.45
C GLU A 123 17.04 4.26 -20.36
N GLY A 124 16.02 4.91 -20.92
CA GLY A 124 15.93 6.38 -20.92
C GLY A 124 15.67 7.01 -19.54
N ALA A 125 15.20 6.25 -18.56
CA ALA A 125 14.96 6.71 -17.19
C ALA A 125 15.99 6.18 -16.18
N GLU A 126 16.96 5.36 -16.61
CA GLU A 126 17.86 4.62 -15.73
C GLU A 126 18.72 5.52 -14.84
N ARG A 127 19.20 6.64 -15.38
CA ARG A 127 20.01 7.60 -14.60
C ARG A 127 19.25 8.13 -13.38
N VAL A 128 18.00 8.53 -13.58
CA VAL A 128 17.15 9.08 -12.51
C VAL A 128 16.74 7.97 -11.55
N ARG A 129 16.34 6.81 -12.10
CA ARG A 129 15.98 5.62 -11.32
C ARG A 129 17.10 5.17 -10.40
N ALA A 130 18.33 5.04 -10.91
CA ALA A 130 19.50 4.63 -10.12
C ALA A 130 19.83 5.63 -9.00
N SER A 131 19.72 6.93 -9.28
CA SER A 131 19.92 7.99 -8.29
C SER A 131 18.89 7.91 -7.16
N VAL A 132 17.60 7.77 -7.48
CA VAL A 132 16.53 7.61 -6.50
C VAL A 132 16.67 6.32 -5.72
N HIS A 133 17.00 5.21 -6.40
CA HIS A 133 17.18 3.91 -5.79
C HIS A 133 18.31 3.91 -4.74
N ALA A 134 19.47 4.49 -5.08
CA ALA A 134 20.60 4.58 -4.17
C ALA A 134 20.27 5.43 -2.94
N ALA A 135 19.57 6.56 -3.14
CA ALA A 135 19.16 7.45 -2.06
C ALA A 135 18.13 6.78 -1.12
N MET A 136 17.10 6.14 -1.68
CA MET A 136 16.08 5.43 -0.91
C MET A 136 16.61 4.17 -0.22
N SER A 137 17.57 3.47 -0.82
CA SER A 137 18.21 2.31 -0.17
C SER A 137 19.00 2.72 1.07
N ARG A 138 19.70 3.86 1.03
CA ARG A 138 20.38 4.43 2.21
C ARG A 138 19.38 4.86 3.28
N TYR A 139 18.30 5.53 2.87
CA TYR A 139 17.22 5.90 3.79
C TYR A 139 16.60 4.69 4.47
N ALA A 140 16.27 3.65 3.70
CA ALA A 140 15.71 2.42 4.22
C ALA A 140 16.67 1.71 5.19
N ALA A 141 17.96 1.63 4.87
CA ALA A 141 18.95 1.03 5.76
C ALA A 141 19.08 1.77 7.11
N ASP A 142 18.90 3.09 7.14
CA ASP A 142 18.99 3.90 8.36
C ASP A 142 17.68 3.89 9.17
N LYS A 143 16.53 4.11 8.52
CA LYS A 143 15.23 4.31 9.20
C LYS A 143 14.37 3.06 9.29
N LEU A 144 14.55 2.09 8.39
CA LEU A 144 13.66 0.94 8.21
C LEU A 144 14.46 -0.36 8.04
N PRO A 145 14.99 -0.94 9.14
CA PRO A 145 15.76 -2.19 9.06
C PRO A 145 14.93 -3.30 8.42
N ASP A 146 15.54 -4.10 7.55
CA ASP A 146 14.91 -5.17 6.76
C ASP A 146 13.90 -4.72 5.69
N ALA A 147 13.78 -3.42 5.41
CA ALA A 147 12.95 -2.96 4.29
C ALA A 147 13.60 -3.30 2.93
N THR A 148 12.75 -3.66 1.96
CA THR A 148 13.15 -3.87 0.58
C THR A 148 12.74 -2.65 -0.24
N VAL A 149 13.65 -2.16 -1.08
CA VAL A 149 13.40 -1.01 -1.96
C VAL A 149 13.41 -1.51 -3.40
N THR A 150 12.42 -1.13 -4.19
CA THR A 150 12.38 -1.41 -5.63
C THR A 150 11.95 -0.17 -6.38
N THR A 151 12.82 0.32 -7.25
CA THR A 151 12.61 1.57 -7.99
C THR A 151 12.52 1.26 -9.47
N TYR A 152 11.37 1.55 -10.06
CA TYR A 152 11.09 1.43 -11.48
C TYR A 152 11.30 2.78 -12.18
N GLY A 153 11.77 2.73 -13.42
CA GLY A 153 11.93 3.91 -14.26
C GLY A 153 11.44 3.60 -15.66
N PHE A 154 10.52 4.42 -16.18
CA PHE A 154 9.96 4.26 -17.51
C PHE A 154 9.89 5.60 -18.24
N VAL A 155 10.25 5.62 -19.52
CA VAL A 155 9.95 6.75 -20.39
C VAL A 155 8.56 6.56 -21.00
N ARG A 156 7.60 7.41 -20.65
CA ARG A 156 6.26 7.39 -21.26
C ARG A 156 6.18 8.38 -22.42
N GLY A 157 5.86 7.89 -23.61
CA GLY A 157 5.45 8.74 -24.72
C GLY A 157 4.03 9.28 -24.50
N GLY A 158 3.86 10.58 -24.25
CA GLY A 158 2.55 11.19 -24.01
C GLY A 158 2.35 12.53 -24.72
N LYS A 159 1.30 12.64 -25.54
CA LYS A 159 0.75 13.90 -26.06
C LYS A 159 0.33 14.82 -24.92
N GLN A 160 0.60 16.11 -25.08
CA GLN A 160 0.42 17.17 -24.09
C GLN A 160 -1.06 17.39 -23.71
N ARG A 161 -1.37 17.42 -22.41
CA ARG A 161 -2.49 18.24 -21.89
C ARG A 161 -1.86 19.54 -21.38
N VAL A 162 -2.13 20.64 -22.08
CA VAL A 162 -1.71 21.98 -21.67
C VAL A 162 -2.65 22.43 -20.55
N CYS A 163 -2.19 22.36 -19.31
CA CYS A 163 -2.84 23.08 -18.22
C CYS A 163 -2.37 24.54 -18.29
N ARG A 164 -3.21 25.42 -18.88
CA ARG A 164 -2.99 26.87 -18.81
C ARG A 164 -3.33 27.32 -17.38
N SER A 165 -2.33 27.58 -16.55
CA SER A 165 -2.54 28.43 -15.37
C SER A 165 -2.79 29.86 -15.87
N ARG A 166 -3.94 30.42 -15.49
CA ARG A 166 -4.36 31.79 -15.79
C ARG A 166 -3.38 32.77 -15.16
N ALA A 167 -2.40 33.24 -15.93
CA ALA A 167 -1.60 34.40 -15.58
C ALA A 167 -2.43 35.67 -15.86
N ALA A 168 -2.49 36.57 -14.88
CA ALA A 168 -3.11 37.88 -15.01
C ALA A 168 -2.47 38.67 -16.17
N GLU A 169 -3.31 39.45 -16.86
CA GLU A 169 -2.96 40.29 -18.01
C GLU A 169 -1.97 41.40 -17.65
N ALA A 170 -0.93 41.61 -18.49
CA ALA A 170 -0.58 42.90 -19.08
C ALA A 170 0.68 42.83 -19.99
N SER A 171 0.54 43.39 -21.20
CA SER A 171 1.58 44.00 -22.07
C SER A 171 2.22 43.16 -23.21
N PRO A 172 2.56 43.79 -24.38
CA PRO A 172 2.76 43.11 -25.67
C PRO A 172 4.23 43.08 -26.13
N SER A 173 4.77 41.88 -26.39
CA SER A 173 6.02 41.69 -27.16
C SER A 173 6.07 40.27 -27.76
N PRO A 174 6.89 40.00 -28.80
CA PRO A 174 6.60 39.04 -29.88
C PRO A 174 6.70 37.56 -29.43
N PRO A 175 6.05 36.62 -30.16
CA PRO A 175 5.89 35.25 -29.69
C PRO A 175 7.23 34.52 -29.60
N PRO A 176 7.53 33.79 -28.50
CA PRO A 176 8.72 32.98 -28.44
C PRO A 176 8.60 31.78 -29.38
N ARG A 177 9.69 31.56 -30.11
CA ARG A 177 9.93 30.48 -31.05
C ARG A 177 9.59 29.12 -30.42
N SER A 178 8.82 28.31 -31.14
CA SER A 178 8.39 26.99 -30.70
C SER A 178 9.58 26.01 -30.64
N LEU A 179 10.10 25.77 -29.44
CA LEU A 179 10.94 24.61 -29.16
C LEU A 179 10.03 23.42 -28.88
N ARG A 180 10.05 22.46 -29.81
CA ARG A 180 9.38 21.16 -29.67
C ARG A 180 10.36 20.24 -28.93
N LEU A 181 10.04 19.89 -27.67
CA LEU A 181 10.78 18.88 -26.88
C LEU A 181 9.85 17.72 -26.53
N VAL A 182 10.45 16.52 -26.57
CA VAL A 182 9.88 15.17 -26.65
C VAL A 182 10.01 14.50 -25.26
N GLY A 183 9.04 13.66 -24.86
CA GLY A 183 9.15 12.71 -23.73
C GLY A 183 8.87 13.24 -22.32
N LYS A 184 8.01 12.56 -21.55
CA LYS A 184 7.95 12.69 -20.08
C LYS A 184 8.59 11.45 -19.46
N GLN A 185 9.49 11.62 -18.49
CA GLN A 185 10.08 10.50 -17.75
C GLN A 185 9.26 10.25 -16.47
N GLN A 186 8.81 9.02 -16.24
CA GLN A 186 8.08 8.63 -15.04
C GLN A 186 8.94 7.64 -14.27
N VAL A 187 9.32 8.00 -13.04
CA VAL A 187 10.10 7.15 -12.14
C VAL A 187 9.23 6.80 -10.94
N THR A 188 8.82 5.55 -10.83
CA THR A 188 8.04 5.08 -9.67
C THR A 188 8.94 4.33 -8.71
N CYS A 189 9.13 4.88 -7.52
CA CYS A 189 9.86 4.24 -6.43
C CYS A 189 8.90 3.58 -5.44
N CYS A 190 8.91 2.26 -5.39
CA CYS A 190 8.15 1.50 -4.40
C CYS A 190 9.07 1.08 -3.26
N VAL A 191 8.68 1.38 -2.02
CA VAL A 191 9.36 0.95 -0.80
C VAL A 191 8.42 0.06 -0.01
N GLY A 192 8.85 -1.17 0.24
CA GLY A 192 8.02 -2.17 0.90
C GLY A 192 8.76 -2.74 2.10
N ARG A 193 8.14 -2.71 3.27
CA ARG A 193 8.63 -3.41 4.46
C ARG A 193 7.59 -4.42 4.92
N CYS A 194 7.73 -5.65 4.44
CA CYS A 194 7.03 -6.79 5.02
C CYS A 194 7.90 -7.41 6.12
N ASN A 195 7.78 -6.90 7.36
CA ASN A 195 8.28 -7.69 8.49
C ASN A 195 7.28 -8.83 8.74
N MET A 196 7.77 -10.07 8.71
CA MET A 196 6.98 -11.29 8.91
C MET A 196 6.52 -11.48 10.38
N ASN A 197 6.87 -10.54 11.28
CA ASN A 197 6.31 -10.46 12.61
C ASN A 197 4.99 -9.67 12.57
N LEU A 198 3.88 -10.32 12.92
CA LEU A 198 2.48 -9.86 12.80
C LEU A 198 2.19 -8.41 13.27
N SER A 199 3.06 -7.81 14.08
CA SER A 199 2.83 -6.50 14.69
C SER A 199 3.25 -5.30 13.83
N ASN A 200 4.11 -5.45 12.82
CA ASN A 200 4.78 -4.29 12.18
C ASN A 200 4.82 -4.36 10.64
N TYR A 201 3.67 -4.28 9.96
CA TYR A 201 3.60 -4.17 8.50
C TYR A 201 3.52 -2.70 8.03
N TRP A 202 4.41 -2.31 7.13
CA TRP A 202 4.48 -0.96 6.55
C TRP A 202 4.82 -1.01 5.06
N ARG A 203 4.08 -0.28 4.24
CA ARG A 203 4.46 -0.05 2.83
C ARG A 203 4.35 1.42 2.48
N SER A 204 5.23 1.90 1.61
CA SER A 204 5.12 3.22 1.00
C SER A 204 5.44 3.18 -0.49
N SER A 205 4.52 3.63 -1.33
CA SER A 205 4.71 3.72 -2.78
C SER A 205 4.77 5.17 -3.18
N TRP A 206 5.83 5.57 -3.89
CA TRP A 206 6.11 6.96 -4.23
C TRP A 206 6.40 7.08 -5.72
N THR A 207 5.58 7.80 -6.45
CA THR A 207 5.75 8.06 -7.88
C THR A 207 6.29 9.47 -8.10
N LEU A 208 7.44 9.56 -8.75
CA LEU A 208 8.03 10.81 -9.19
C LEU A 208 7.85 10.97 -10.70
N GLU A 209 7.12 11.99 -11.12
CA GLU A 209 7.05 12.38 -12.52
C GLU A 209 8.02 13.55 -12.80
N VAL A 210 9.00 13.32 -13.68
CA VAL A 210 10.00 14.32 -14.08
C VAL A 210 9.92 14.57 -15.59
N SER A 211 9.72 15.82 -15.99
CA SER A 211 9.79 16.16 -17.42
C SER A 211 11.25 16.19 -17.88
N GLU A 212 11.52 15.75 -19.12
CA GLU A 212 12.89 15.66 -19.63
C GLU A 212 13.56 17.05 -19.63
N GLY A 213 14.71 17.17 -18.95
CA GLY A 213 15.44 18.44 -18.79
C GLY A 213 14.92 19.39 -17.68
N ALA A 214 13.92 18.99 -16.89
CA ALA A 214 13.40 19.81 -15.80
C ALA A 214 14.23 19.68 -14.51
N ALA A 215 14.44 20.80 -13.81
CA ALA A 215 15.09 20.86 -12.49
C ALA A 215 14.12 20.60 -11.31
N SER A 216 12.84 20.35 -11.61
CA SER A 216 11.78 20.08 -10.63
C SER A 216 10.81 19.03 -11.19
N GLY A 217 10.27 18.19 -10.31
CA GLY A 217 9.29 17.15 -10.64
C GLY A 217 8.13 17.14 -9.66
N GLN A 218 7.02 16.51 -10.05
CA GLN A 218 5.87 16.32 -9.17
C GLN A 218 6.00 14.96 -8.47
N LEU A 219 5.93 14.98 -7.13
CA LEU A 219 5.95 13.78 -6.31
C LEU A 219 4.52 13.49 -5.84
N SER A 220 4.04 12.30 -6.19
CA SER A 220 2.84 11.70 -5.62
C SER A 220 3.23 10.43 -4.88
N GLY A 221 2.46 10.00 -3.90
CA GLY A 221 2.75 8.77 -3.19
C GLY A 221 1.66 8.37 -2.24
N SER A 222 1.81 7.23 -1.61
CA SER A 222 0.92 6.70 -0.60
C SER A 222 1.75 5.91 0.40
N VAL A 223 1.53 6.17 1.68
CA VAL A 223 2.07 5.35 2.78
C VAL A 223 0.91 4.62 3.41
N ALA A 224 0.99 3.30 3.47
CA ALA A 224 -0.03 2.47 4.12
C ALA A 224 0.59 1.71 5.30
N CYS A 225 0.10 2.06 6.49
CA CYS A 225 0.31 1.38 7.77
C CYS A 225 -1.06 0.94 8.29
N ASN A 226 -1.63 -0.15 7.77
CA ASN A 226 -3.05 -0.45 7.95
C ASN A 226 -3.95 0.82 7.85
N VAL A 227 -3.98 1.34 6.62
CA VAL A 227 -4.86 2.37 6.06
C VAL A 227 -4.66 3.81 6.56
N HIS A 228 -3.92 4.60 5.78
CA HIS A 228 -4.27 5.99 5.47
C HIS A 228 -3.64 6.42 4.13
N TYR A 229 -4.11 7.52 3.52
CA TYR A 229 -3.67 8.04 2.21
C TYR A 229 -3.25 9.50 2.38
N PHE A 230 -2.21 9.95 1.67
CA PHE A 230 -1.93 11.38 1.51
C PHE A 230 -1.43 11.63 0.08
N GLU A 231 -1.50 12.88 -0.38
CA GLU A 231 -1.00 13.30 -1.68
C GLU A 231 -0.30 14.67 -1.55
N ASP A 232 0.64 14.90 -2.47
CA ASP A 232 1.35 16.14 -2.81
C ASP A 232 2.67 16.49 -2.08
N GLY A 233 3.76 16.41 -2.85
CA GLY A 233 5.04 17.08 -2.59
C GLY A 233 5.68 17.62 -3.88
N ASN A 234 6.40 18.74 -3.81
CA ASN A 234 7.18 19.28 -4.93
C ASN A 234 8.68 19.11 -4.62
N VAL A 235 9.40 18.40 -5.49
CA VAL A 235 10.83 18.10 -5.27
C VAL A 235 11.70 19.08 -6.08
N ARG A 236 12.65 19.76 -5.43
CA ARG A 236 13.65 20.64 -6.08
C ARG A 236 15.06 20.26 -5.62
N GLY A 237 15.99 20.04 -6.56
CA GLY A 237 17.40 19.74 -6.26
C GLY A 237 17.93 18.50 -6.97
N ASP A 238 19.05 17.94 -6.48
CA ASP A 238 19.53 16.62 -6.90
C ASP A 238 18.42 15.58 -6.66
N VAL A 239 17.96 14.95 -7.74
CA VAL A 239 16.66 14.27 -7.79
C VAL A 239 16.57 13.17 -6.73
N GLY A 240 17.65 12.42 -6.48
CA GLY A 240 17.66 11.37 -5.46
C GLY A 240 17.60 11.91 -4.03
N ALA A 241 18.47 12.86 -3.69
CA ALA A 241 18.55 13.40 -2.32
C ALA A 241 17.32 14.25 -1.97
N ALA A 242 16.86 15.07 -2.90
CA ALA A 242 15.66 15.88 -2.72
C ALA A 242 14.39 15.02 -2.63
N PHE A 243 14.32 13.90 -3.37
CA PHE A 243 13.23 12.93 -3.26
C PHE A 243 13.17 12.33 -1.86
N VAL A 244 14.30 11.84 -1.33
CA VAL A 244 14.35 11.29 0.04
C VAL A 244 13.93 12.34 1.05
N SER A 245 14.41 13.58 0.96
CA SER A 245 14.05 14.65 1.89
C SER A 245 12.55 14.92 1.92
N ALA A 246 11.92 15.02 0.74
CA ALA A 246 10.47 15.23 0.64
C ALA A 246 9.67 14.03 1.20
N VAL A 247 10.12 12.81 0.92
CA VAL A 247 9.52 11.59 1.49
C VAL A 247 9.66 11.58 3.01
N CYS A 248 10.82 11.94 3.56
CA CYS A 248 11.05 12.01 5.01
C CYS A 248 10.11 13.00 5.69
N GLU A 249 9.93 14.19 5.13
CA GLU A 249 9.05 15.22 5.69
C GLU A 249 7.59 14.75 5.71
N LEU A 250 7.13 14.10 4.64
CA LEU A 250 5.77 13.57 4.54
C LEU A 250 5.56 12.36 5.47
N GLU A 251 6.52 11.42 5.54
CA GLU A 251 6.45 10.27 6.47
C GLU A 251 6.50 10.74 7.93
N ALA A 252 7.31 11.75 8.27
CA ALA A 252 7.36 12.32 9.62
C ALA A 252 6.04 13.00 10.01
N GLY A 253 5.44 13.77 9.10
CA GLY A 253 4.13 14.37 9.30
C GLY A 253 3.03 13.33 9.53
N PHE A 254 3.05 12.24 8.76
CA PHE A 254 2.11 11.14 8.93
C PHE A 254 2.28 10.44 10.29
N LEU A 255 3.51 10.08 10.67
CA LEU A 255 3.80 9.45 11.96
C LEU A 255 3.35 10.33 13.14
N GLY A 256 3.63 11.63 13.09
CA GLY A 256 3.16 12.59 14.09
C GLY A 256 1.63 12.61 14.20
N SER A 257 0.92 12.63 13.07
CA SER A 257 -0.55 12.60 13.07
C SER A 257 -1.12 11.30 13.67
N MET A 258 -0.47 10.16 13.48
CA MET A 258 -0.91 8.90 14.10
C MET A 258 -0.72 8.93 15.62
N GLU A 259 0.41 9.48 16.09
CA GLU A 259 0.67 9.65 17.53
C GLU A 259 -0.39 10.57 18.18
N ASP A 260 -0.76 11.66 17.50
CA ASP A 260 -1.83 12.56 17.92
C ASP A 260 -3.19 11.83 18.00
N ILE A 261 -3.51 11.00 17.00
CA ILE A 261 -4.74 10.19 16.99
C ILE A 261 -4.76 9.21 18.17
N TYR A 262 -3.66 8.49 18.43
CA TYR A 262 -3.58 7.55 19.54
C TYR A 262 -3.75 8.24 20.90
N THR A 263 -3.11 9.40 21.08
CA THR A 263 -3.23 10.20 22.29
C THR A 263 -4.67 10.67 22.48
N THR A 264 -5.26 11.28 21.44
CA THR A 264 -6.64 11.80 21.46
C THR A 264 -7.68 10.71 21.70
N LEU A 265 -7.53 9.54 21.07
CA LEU A 265 -8.43 8.41 21.24
C LEU A 265 -8.40 7.87 22.67
N SER A 266 -7.21 7.81 23.27
CA SER A 266 -7.03 7.32 24.64
C SER A 266 -7.64 8.25 25.70
N GLU A 267 -7.57 9.56 25.48
CA GLU A 267 -8.02 10.57 26.45
C GLU A 267 -9.49 10.95 26.30
N SER A 268 -10.01 10.98 25.07
CA SER A 268 -11.38 11.44 24.80
C SER A 268 -12.32 10.28 24.48
N VAL A 269 -12.08 9.58 23.37
CA VAL A 269 -13.05 8.62 22.80
C VAL A 269 -13.23 7.40 23.69
N LEU A 270 -12.14 6.78 24.15
CA LEU A 270 -12.23 5.61 25.03
C LEU A 270 -12.84 5.96 26.38
N ASN A 271 -12.53 7.14 26.93
CA ASN A 271 -13.12 7.60 28.19
C ASN A 271 -14.62 7.93 28.05
N ALA A 272 -15.06 8.41 26.88
CA ALA A 272 -16.47 8.66 26.58
C ALA A 272 -17.26 7.35 26.40
N LEU A 273 -16.67 6.34 25.75
CA LEU A 273 -17.27 5.01 25.60
C LEU A 273 -17.36 4.25 26.93
N ARG A 274 -16.27 4.21 27.69
CA ARG A 274 -16.21 3.56 29.00
C ARG A 274 -15.23 4.29 29.91
N ARG A 275 -15.78 4.94 30.93
CA ARG A 275 -14.97 5.57 31.98
C ARG A 275 -14.16 4.51 32.73
N ARG A 276 -12.89 4.82 33.02
CA ARG A 276 -12.03 3.96 33.85
C ARG A 276 -12.57 3.76 35.27
N LEU A 277 -13.26 4.77 35.80
CA LEU A 277 -13.98 4.72 37.08
C LEU A 277 -15.39 5.34 36.93
N PRO A 278 -16.36 4.94 37.77
CA PRO A 278 -17.63 5.63 37.89
C PRO A 278 -17.46 7.13 38.15
N ILE A 279 -18.51 7.93 37.92
CA ILE A 279 -18.49 9.39 38.13
C ILE A 279 -18.02 9.76 39.54
N THR A 280 -18.38 8.93 40.52
CA THR A 280 -17.99 9.06 41.93
C THR A 280 -16.48 8.90 42.19
N ARG A 281 -15.70 8.46 41.20
CA ARG A 281 -14.26 8.13 41.32
C ARG A 281 -13.96 7.03 42.34
N VAL A 282 -14.98 6.26 42.73
CA VAL A 282 -14.85 5.08 43.61
C VAL A 282 -15.36 3.87 42.84
N LYS A 283 -14.72 2.71 43.04
CA LYS A 283 -15.20 1.44 42.47
C LYS A 283 -16.64 1.19 42.95
N PHE A 284 -17.43 0.56 42.10
CA PHE A 284 -18.79 0.17 42.49
C PHE A 284 -18.70 -0.82 43.65
N ASP A 285 -19.39 -0.51 44.74
CA ASP A 285 -19.50 -1.37 45.91
C ASP A 285 -20.65 -2.35 45.69
N TRP A 286 -20.30 -3.59 45.38
CA TRP A 286 -21.25 -4.68 45.12
C TRP A 286 -21.89 -5.22 46.41
N ASP A 287 -21.28 -5.01 47.58
CA ASP A 287 -21.74 -5.55 48.86
C ASP A 287 -22.78 -4.64 49.54
N ASN A 288 -22.81 -3.36 49.15
CA ASN A 288 -23.80 -2.42 49.63
C ASN A 288 -25.18 -2.65 48.97
N LYS A 289 -26.04 -3.40 49.67
CA LYS A 289 -27.42 -3.70 49.20
C LYS A 289 -28.25 -2.45 48.88
N ALA A 290 -27.95 -1.29 49.47
CA ALA A 290 -28.68 -0.05 49.22
C ALA A 290 -28.37 0.61 47.86
N SER A 291 -27.14 0.47 47.33
CA SER A 291 -26.79 0.97 45.99
C SER A 291 -27.38 0.09 44.88
N VAL A 292 -27.37 -1.23 45.08
CA VAL A 292 -27.98 -2.21 44.15
C VAL A 292 -29.50 -2.04 44.07
N HIS A 293 -30.17 -1.85 45.21
CA HIS A 293 -31.63 -1.70 45.25
C HIS A 293 -32.11 -0.39 44.61
N LYS A 294 -31.37 0.73 44.75
CA LYS A 294 -31.69 2.01 44.11
C LYS A 294 -31.58 1.96 42.58
N LEU A 295 -30.62 1.21 42.04
CA LEU A 295 -30.48 0.99 40.59
C LEU A 295 -31.64 0.19 40.01
N ALA A 296 -32.07 -0.88 40.69
CA ALA A 296 -33.20 -1.69 40.27
C ALA A 296 -34.52 -0.88 40.24
N THR A 297 -34.73 0.02 41.22
CA THR A 297 -35.92 0.89 41.24
C THR A 297 -35.89 1.94 40.12
N GLY A 298 -34.72 2.51 39.79
CA GLY A 298 -34.57 3.47 38.69
C GLY A 298 -34.78 2.88 37.29
N LEU A 299 -34.38 1.61 37.06
CA LEU A 299 -34.62 0.91 35.80
C LEU A 299 -36.10 0.61 35.54
N ASN A 300 -36.87 0.32 36.60
CA ASN A 300 -38.32 0.08 36.48
C ASN A 300 -39.10 1.35 36.12
N ALA A 301 -38.61 2.53 36.50
CA ALA A 301 -39.22 3.81 36.13
C ALA A 301 -39.04 4.15 34.64
N PHE A 302 -37.97 3.67 34.01
CA PHE A 302 -37.69 3.90 32.58
C PHE A 302 -38.54 3.03 31.64
N LYS A 303 -39.14 1.95 32.17
CA LYS A 303 -39.99 1.00 31.42
C LYS A 303 -41.48 1.42 31.34
N MET A 304 -41.84 2.52 32.01
CA MET A 304 -43.21 3.04 32.16
C MET A 304 -43.42 4.39 31.45
N GLY A 305 -42.50 4.79 30.56
CA GLY A 305 -42.60 5.98 29.71
C GLY A 305 -42.67 5.60 28.24
#